data_AF-A0A2A5D6E0-F1
#
_entry.id   AF-A0A2A5D6E0-F1
#
_cell.length_a   1.000
_cell.length_b   1.000
_cell.length_c   1.000
_cell.angle_alpha   90.00
_cell.angle_beta   90.00
_cell.angle_gamma   90.00
#
_symmetry.space_group_name_H-M   'P 1'
#
loop_
_entity.id
_entity.type
_entity.pdbx_description
1 polymer ?
#
loop_
_entity_poly.entity_id
_entity_poly.type
_entity_poly.pdbx_seq_one_letter_code
_entity_poly.pdbx_strand_id
1 'polypeptide(L)'
;MGLFRKKNSSSNKTPSLPVTIGDIARKFLKSDADLVKIAGPEDGGSVCGDWVGAVVSVSGTHETWPALIEAVEDGVFHPGCRHRLEAFVPERDEAEAQFCTTLARAARNRRKGINPNTQSNVEALFSQDPSPEQMDFEKLYAAARQAESVGAVETALSKCEAALNVLHQHNLYGDQQESVEHALEARIRTVLSKRTSL
;
A
#
# COMPACT_ATOMS: atom_id res chain seq x y z
N MET A 1 -44.53 -35.28 -15.84
CA MET A 1 -43.98 -34.13 -15.08
C MET A 1 -42.48 -34.08 -15.34
N GLY A 2 -42.01 -33.14 -16.15
CA GLY A 2 -40.59 -33.01 -16.52
C GLY A 2 -39.87 -32.05 -15.58
N LEU A 3 -38.79 -32.53 -14.95
CA LEU A 3 -37.91 -31.74 -14.09
C LEU A 3 -36.91 -30.95 -14.94
N PHE A 4 -37.08 -29.64 -15.03
CA PHE A 4 -36.11 -28.73 -15.63
C PHE A 4 -34.96 -28.46 -14.64
N ARG A 5 -33.76 -28.98 -14.91
CA ARG A 5 -32.51 -28.53 -14.29
C ARG A 5 -32.10 -27.18 -14.88
N LYS A 6 -32.19 -26.10 -14.12
CA LYS A 6 -31.51 -24.83 -14.44
C LYS A 6 -30.01 -24.99 -14.19
N LYS A 7 -29.20 -24.84 -15.25
CA LYS A 7 -27.75 -24.69 -15.13
C LYS A 7 -27.46 -23.24 -14.71
N ASN A 8 -26.84 -23.06 -13.54
CA ASN A 8 -26.23 -21.78 -13.18
C ASN A 8 -24.87 -21.70 -13.91
N SER A 9 -24.86 -21.02 -15.05
CA SER A 9 -23.63 -20.58 -15.71
C SER A 9 -23.15 -19.31 -15.00
N SER A 10 -22.30 -19.48 -13.99
CA SER A 10 -21.55 -18.37 -13.40
C SER A 10 -20.44 -17.99 -14.38
N SER A 11 -20.69 -17.01 -15.25
CA SER A 11 -19.64 -16.44 -16.10
C SER A 11 -18.59 -15.76 -15.22
N ASN A 12 -17.38 -16.33 -15.21
CA ASN A 12 -16.16 -15.67 -14.74
C ASN A 12 -15.96 -14.40 -15.58
N LYS A 13 -16.38 -13.25 -15.05
CA LYS A 13 -16.08 -11.95 -15.64
C LYS A 13 -14.76 -11.50 -15.04
N THR A 14 -13.71 -11.47 -15.86
CA THR A 14 -12.43 -10.90 -15.46
C THR A 14 -12.67 -9.46 -14.98
N PRO A 15 -12.25 -9.09 -13.76
CA PRO A 15 -12.44 -7.74 -13.26
C PRO A 15 -11.69 -6.77 -14.17
N SER A 16 -12.42 -5.85 -14.81
CA SER A 16 -11.86 -4.84 -15.70
C SER A 16 -11.65 -3.54 -14.92
N LEU A 17 -10.46 -2.95 -15.02
CA LEU A 17 -10.18 -1.63 -14.45
C LEU A 17 -11.22 -0.59 -14.91
N PRO A 18 -11.62 0.37 -14.05
CA PRO A 18 -12.44 1.49 -14.48
C PRO A 18 -11.75 2.21 -15.65
N VAL A 19 -12.53 2.64 -16.64
CA VAL A 19 -12.05 3.07 -17.96
C VAL A 19 -10.90 4.08 -17.86
N THR A 20 -11.00 5.04 -16.94
CA THR A 20 -9.99 6.08 -16.69
C THR A 20 -8.67 5.54 -16.15
N ILE A 21 -8.69 4.62 -15.19
CA ILE A 21 -7.49 3.96 -14.66
C ILE A 21 -6.91 2.98 -15.68
N GLY A 22 -7.78 2.31 -16.45
CA GLY A 22 -7.35 1.44 -17.56
C GLY A 22 -6.59 2.19 -18.66
N ASP A 23 -6.99 3.42 -18.99
CA ASP A 23 -6.25 4.27 -19.95
C ASP A 23 -4.89 4.70 -19.41
N ILE A 24 -4.83 5.09 -18.13
CA ILE A 24 -3.57 5.46 -17.46
C ILE A 24 -2.63 4.26 -17.39
N ALA A 25 -3.12 3.09 -16.99
CA ALA A 25 -2.39 1.82 -16.98
C ALA A 25 -1.79 1.49 -18.37
N ARG A 26 -2.59 1.60 -19.43
CA ARG A 26 -2.11 1.38 -20.81
C ARG A 26 -0.99 2.34 -21.20
N LYS A 27 -1.00 3.58 -20.70
CA LYS A 27 0.08 4.55 -20.96
C LYS A 27 1.39 4.09 -20.34
N PHE A 28 1.36 3.59 -19.10
CA PHE A 28 2.54 3.06 -18.41
C PHE A 28 3.13 1.85 -19.13
N LEU A 29 2.29 0.89 -19.53
CA LEU A 29 2.73 -0.28 -20.31
C LEU A 29 3.37 0.11 -21.65
N LYS A 30 2.84 1.13 -22.33
CA LYS A 30 3.45 1.66 -23.58
C LYS A 30 4.81 2.31 -23.37
N SER A 31 5.11 2.75 -22.15
CA SER A 31 6.38 3.37 -21.76
C SER A 31 7.32 2.39 -21.05
N ASP A 32 7.06 1.09 -21.14
CA ASP A 32 7.84 0.03 -20.49
C ASP A 32 7.97 0.20 -18.96
N ALA A 33 6.98 0.88 -18.36
CA ALA A 33 6.89 1.12 -16.92
C ALA A 33 5.82 0.19 -16.33
N ASP A 34 6.20 -1.02 -15.93
CA ASP A 34 5.24 -1.96 -15.33
C ASP A 34 4.93 -1.63 -13.87
N LEU A 35 5.88 -1.07 -13.13
CA LEU A 35 5.72 -0.75 -11.73
C LEU A 35 5.28 0.70 -11.55
N VAL A 36 4.19 0.87 -10.80
CA VAL A 36 3.65 2.18 -10.47
C VAL A 36 3.39 2.29 -8.98
N LYS A 37 3.70 3.47 -8.42
CA LYS A 37 3.39 3.84 -7.05
C LYS A 37 2.03 4.55 -7.00
N ILE A 38 1.21 4.19 -6.04
CA ILE A 38 -0.04 4.91 -5.74
C ILE A 38 0.34 6.14 -4.92
N ALA A 39 0.11 7.32 -5.50
CA ALA A 39 0.48 8.59 -4.90
C ALA A 39 -0.76 9.46 -4.68
N GLY A 40 -0.78 10.24 -3.61
CA GLY A 40 -1.90 11.10 -3.29
C GLY A 40 -1.83 11.64 -1.86
N PRO A 41 -2.81 12.45 -1.47
CA PRO A 41 -2.98 12.84 -0.07
C PRO A 41 -3.29 11.61 0.79
N GLU A 42 -2.71 11.53 1.99
CA GLU A 42 -3.16 10.52 2.95
C GLU A 42 -4.47 10.95 3.60
N ASP A 43 -5.56 10.35 3.14
CA ASP A 43 -6.92 10.73 3.51
C ASP A 43 -7.39 10.13 4.84
N GLY A 44 -6.49 9.59 5.68
CA GLY A 44 -6.78 9.05 7.01
C GLY A 44 -7.78 7.89 7.04
N GLY A 45 -7.28 6.65 7.12
CA GLY A 45 -8.09 5.42 7.33
C GLY A 45 -9.09 5.08 6.20
N SER A 46 -9.04 5.79 5.07
CA SER A 46 -9.76 5.41 3.87
C SER A 46 -9.02 4.30 3.14
N VAL A 47 -9.74 3.48 2.38
CA VAL A 47 -9.12 2.44 1.55
C VAL A 47 -8.04 3.03 0.64
N CYS A 48 -8.27 4.20 0.03
CA CYS A 48 -7.25 4.82 -0.81
C CYS A 48 -6.00 5.22 0.00
N GLY A 49 -6.19 5.75 1.21
CA GLY A 49 -5.12 6.13 2.12
C GLY A 49 -4.20 4.95 2.46
N ASP A 50 -4.78 3.79 2.74
CA ASP A 50 -4.00 2.57 3.06
C ASP A 50 -3.08 2.12 1.92
N TRP A 51 -3.42 2.46 0.68
CA TRP A 51 -2.64 2.12 -0.51
C TRP A 51 -1.64 3.21 -0.93
N VAL A 52 -1.62 4.38 -0.29
CA VAL A 52 -0.64 5.43 -0.63
C VAL A 52 0.76 4.85 -0.42
N GLY A 53 1.70 5.14 -1.32
CA GLY A 53 3.08 4.61 -1.27
C GLY A 53 3.23 3.15 -1.68
N ALA A 54 2.15 2.37 -1.74
CA ALA A 54 2.21 1.01 -2.26
C ALA A 54 2.57 1.03 -3.75
N VAL A 55 3.36 0.04 -4.16
CA VAL A 55 3.74 -0.21 -5.54
C VAL A 55 2.98 -1.43 -6.05
N VAL A 56 2.44 -1.29 -7.26
CA VAL A 56 1.65 -2.31 -7.94
C VAL A 56 2.14 -2.50 -9.36
N SER A 57 2.02 -3.72 -9.86
CA SER A 57 2.28 -4.06 -11.27
C SER A 57 1.06 -3.76 -12.12
N VAL A 58 1.25 -2.98 -13.19
CA VAL A 58 0.19 -2.62 -14.12
C VAL A 58 -0.23 -3.81 -14.98
N SER A 59 0.73 -4.64 -15.41
CA SER A 59 0.47 -5.90 -16.12
C SER A 59 -0.16 -6.96 -15.23
N GLY A 60 0.13 -6.91 -13.92
CA GLY A 60 -0.25 -7.94 -12.96
C GLY A 60 0.57 -9.23 -13.09
N THR A 61 1.65 -9.22 -13.86
CA THR A 61 2.51 -10.40 -14.06
C THR A 61 3.83 -10.33 -13.28
N HIS A 62 4.06 -9.25 -12.54
CA HIS A 62 5.27 -9.11 -11.73
C HIS A 62 5.26 -10.11 -10.55
N GLU A 63 6.39 -10.76 -10.31
CA GLU A 63 6.49 -11.83 -9.29
C GLU A 63 6.37 -11.29 -7.85
N THR A 64 7.03 -10.17 -7.57
CA THR A 64 7.10 -9.58 -6.21
C THR A 64 5.96 -8.62 -5.88
N TRP A 65 5.48 -7.84 -6.84
CA TRP A 65 4.55 -6.73 -6.60
C TRP A 65 3.12 -7.14 -6.96
N PRO A 66 2.12 -6.81 -6.11
CA PRO A 66 0.72 -7.15 -6.37
C PRO A 66 0.20 -6.47 -7.63
N ALA A 67 -0.83 -7.04 -8.23
CA ALA A 67 -1.41 -6.47 -9.44
C ALA A 67 -2.20 -5.20 -9.13
N LEU A 68 -2.17 -4.20 -10.02
CA LEU A 68 -2.95 -2.96 -9.91
C LEU A 68 -4.45 -3.24 -9.74
N ILE A 69 -4.94 -4.32 -10.35
CA ILE A 69 -6.34 -4.73 -10.20
C ILE A 69 -6.70 -5.07 -8.74
N GLU A 70 -5.76 -5.55 -7.94
CA GLU A 70 -6.02 -5.86 -6.53
C GLU A 70 -6.33 -4.62 -5.71
N ALA A 71 -5.63 -3.52 -5.98
CA ALA A 71 -5.87 -2.21 -5.36
C ALA A 71 -7.24 -1.66 -5.79
N VAL A 72 -7.52 -1.73 -7.10
CA VAL A 72 -8.80 -1.27 -7.65
C VAL A 72 -9.99 -2.05 -7.07
N GLU A 73 -9.87 -3.36 -6.95
CA GLU A 73 -10.89 -4.21 -6.33
C GLU A 73 -11.09 -3.96 -4.84
N ASP A 74 -10.06 -3.50 -4.14
CA ASP A 74 -10.17 -3.13 -2.73
C ASP A 74 -10.95 -1.81 -2.57
N GLY A 75 -10.99 -0.97 -3.62
CA GLY A 75 -11.72 0.30 -3.66
C GLY A 75 -10.84 1.52 -3.92
N VAL A 76 -9.57 1.31 -4.29
CA VAL A 76 -8.65 2.40 -4.65
C VAL A 76 -9.14 3.07 -5.95
N PHE A 77 -8.99 4.39 -6.03
CA PHE A 77 -9.51 5.24 -7.11
C PHE A 77 -11.04 5.32 -7.17
N HIS A 78 -11.70 5.35 -6.00
CA HIS A 78 -13.14 5.65 -5.91
C HIS A 78 -13.50 7.01 -6.55
N PRO A 79 -14.79 7.26 -6.88
CA PRO A 79 -15.21 8.56 -7.41
C PRO A 79 -14.76 9.74 -6.54
N GLY A 80 -14.26 10.80 -7.17
CA GLY A 80 -13.73 12.00 -6.49
C GLY A 80 -12.36 11.83 -5.84
N CYS A 81 -11.74 10.66 -5.95
CA CYS A 81 -10.41 10.39 -5.41
C CYS A 81 -9.34 11.25 -6.08
N ARG A 82 -8.39 11.77 -5.29
CA ARG A 82 -7.24 12.56 -5.77
C ARG A 82 -5.96 11.74 -5.92
N HIS A 83 -6.05 10.43 -5.70
CA HIS A 83 -4.93 9.51 -5.87
C HIS A 83 -4.67 9.26 -7.35
N ARG A 84 -3.39 9.08 -7.68
CA ARG A 84 -2.87 8.87 -9.03
C ARG A 84 -1.84 7.77 -9.03
N LEU A 85 -1.48 7.33 -10.23
CA LEU A 85 -0.36 6.42 -10.47
C LEU A 85 0.86 7.24 -10.90
N GLU A 86 2.00 6.94 -10.29
CA GLU A 86 3.32 7.49 -10.65
C GLU A 86 4.25 6.36 -11.05
N ALA A 87 5.14 6.59 -12.03
CA ALA A 87 6.15 5.60 -12.38
C ALA A 87 7.03 5.30 -11.16
N PHE A 88 7.29 4.01 -10.90
CA PHE A 88 8.17 3.59 -9.82
C PHE A 88 9.49 3.07 -10.38
N VAL A 89 10.60 3.57 -9.81
CA VAL A 89 11.96 3.10 -10.11
C VAL A 89 12.54 2.54 -8.81
N PRO A 90 12.82 1.22 -8.71
CA PRO A 90 13.20 0.57 -7.46
C PRO A 90 14.41 1.17 -6.74
N GLU A 91 15.41 1.64 -7.51
CA GLU A 91 16.72 2.09 -7.01
C GLU A 91 16.68 3.19 -5.93
N ARG A 92 15.56 3.89 -5.75
CA ARG A 92 15.43 5.01 -4.82
C ARG A 92 14.68 4.67 -3.53
N ASP A 93 13.53 4.00 -3.64
CA ASP A 93 12.51 3.95 -2.58
C ASP A 93 11.99 2.51 -2.33
N GLU A 94 12.72 1.47 -2.74
CA GLU A 94 12.25 0.07 -2.68
C GLU A 94 11.83 -0.41 -1.29
N ALA A 95 12.62 -0.13 -0.24
CA ALA A 95 12.28 -0.56 1.11
C ALA A 95 10.96 0.08 1.61
N GLU A 96 10.77 1.39 1.37
CA GLU A 96 9.53 2.08 1.73
C GLU A 96 8.35 1.56 0.91
N ALA A 97 8.56 1.32 -0.38
CA ALA A 97 7.54 0.76 -1.26
C ALA A 97 7.12 -0.64 -0.82
N GLN A 98 8.06 -1.51 -0.47
CA GLN A 98 7.79 -2.86 0.03
C GLN A 98 6.97 -2.79 1.33
N PHE A 99 7.38 -1.91 2.24
CA PHE A 99 6.68 -1.69 3.49
C PHE A 99 5.25 -1.21 3.29
N CYS A 100 5.04 -0.13 2.53
CA CYS A 100 3.71 0.41 2.25
C CYS A 100 2.82 -0.60 1.53
N THR A 101 3.38 -1.36 0.58
CA THR A 101 2.64 -2.40 -0.16
C THR A 101 2.20 -3.53 0.75
N THR A 102 3.05 -3.92 1.70
CA THR A 102 2.74 -4.93 2.69
C THR A 102 1.61 -4.47 3.61
N LEU A 103 1.68 -3.24 4.11
CA LEU A 103 0.60 -2.64 4.92
C LEU A 103 -0.72 -2.56 4.14
N ALA A 104 -0.68 -2.14 2.88
CA ALA A 104 -1.86 -2.03 2.02
C ALA A 104 -2.55 -3.40 1.83
N ARG A 105 -1.77 -4.44 1.54
CA ARG A 105 -2.29 -5.82 1.42
C ARG A 105 -2.83 -6.36 2.73
N ALA A 106 -2.15 -6.10 3.85
CA ALA A 106 -2.65 -6.49 5.17
C ALA A 106 -4.01 -5.81 5.46
N ALA A 107 -4.14 -4.51 5.20
CA ALA A 107 -5.40 -3.78 5.36
C ALA A 107 -6.52 -4.33 4.46
N ARG A 108 -6.23 -4.65 3.19
CA ARG A 108 -7.15 -5.32 2.26
C ARG A 108 -7.62 -6.67 2.80
N ASN A 109 -6.70 -7.50 3.28
CA ASN A 109 -7.01 -8.83 3.79
C ASN A 109 -7.93 -8.75 5.03
N ARG A 110 -7.65 -7.80 5.95
CA ARG A 110 -8.53 -7.48 7.09
C ARG A 110 -9.94 -7.12 6.62
N ARG A 111 -10.09 -6.23 5.62
CA ARG A 111 -11.40 -5.83 5.06
C ARG A 111 -12.16 -6.98 4.42
N LYS A 112 -11.48 -7.84 3.66
CA LYS A 112 -12.11 -8.95 2.93
C LYS A 112 -12.41 -10.16 3.82
N GLY A 113 -12.02 -10.14 5.10
CA GLY A 113 -12.14 -11.29 6.00
C GLY A 113 -11.37 -12.51 5.49
N ILE A 114 -10.33 -12.30 4.67
CA ILE A 114 -9.48 -13.37 4.15
C ILE A 114 -8.59 -13.83 5.29
N ASN A 115 -8.71 -15.10 5.67
CA ASN A 115 -7.81 -15.71 6.63
C ASN A 115 -6.41 -15.82 5.99
N PRO A 116 -5.38 -15.21 6.57
CA PRO A 116 -4.04 -15.13 5.98
C PRO A 116 -3.33 -16.48 5.87
N ASN A 117 -3.91 -17.56 6.42
CA ASN A 117 -3.36 -18.91 6.36
C ASN A 117 -3.54 -19.66 5.01
N THR A 118 -3.89 -18.95 3.92
CA THR A 118 -4.20 -19.58 2.62
C THR A 118 -3.35 -19.07 1.44
N GLN A 119 -2.39 -18.15 1.64
CA GLN A 119 -1.49 -17.67 0.59
C GLN A 119 -0.02 -17.67 1.05
N SER A 120 0.89 -17.70 0.07
CA SER A 120 2.29 -18.12 0.13
C SER A 120 3.16 -17.50 1.25
N ASN A 121 4.26 -18.19 1.56
CA ASN A 121 5.26 -18.00 2.64
C ASN A 121 5.81 -16.58 2.93
N VAL A 122 5.43 -15.54 2.17
CA VAL A 122 5.81 -14.13 2.44
C VAL A 122 4.70 -13.34 3.16
N GLU A 123 3.45 -13.79 3.14
CA GLU A 123 2.30 -13.13 3.82
C GLU A 123 2.03 -13.66 5.25
N ALA A 124 2.68 -14.76 5.64
CA ALA A 124 2.48 -15.39 6.95
C ALA A 124 2.94 -14.51 8.14
N LEU A 125 3.76 -13.49 7.91
CA LEU A 125 4.33 -12.63 8.96
C LEU A 125 3.34 -11.65 9.61
N PHE A 126 2.18 -11.41 8.99
CA PHE A 126 1.14 -10.50 9.52
C PHE A 126 -0.18 -11.21 9.80
N SER A 127 -0.13 -12.53 10.02
CA SER A 127 -1.31 -13.38 10.22
C SER A 127 -1.97 -13.27 11.60
N GLN A 128 -1.46 -12.39 12.46
CA GLN A 128 -2.01 -12.13 13.79
C GLN A 128 -2.65 -10.74 13.77
N ASP A 129 -3.77 -10.59 14.48
CA ASP A 129 -4.32 -9.25 14.73
C ASP A 129 -3.19 -8.34 15.21
N PRO A 130 -3.02 -7.14 14.64
CA PRO A 130 -1.89 -6.30 14.95
C PRO A 130 -1.88 -6.02 16.45
N SER A 131 -0.72 -6.17 17.08
CA SER A 131 -0.57 -5.82 18.49
C SER A 131 -0.94 -4.34 18.69
N PRO A 132 -1.36 -3.93 19.89
CA PRO A 132 -1.62 -2.51 20.18
C PRO A 132 -0.47 -1.59 19.76
N GLU A 133 0.77 -2.05 19.94
CA GLU A 133 2.00 -1.34 19.56
C GLU A 133 2.19 -1.29 18.04
N GLN A 134 1.87 -2.36 17.31
CA GLN A 134 1.84 -2.34 15.83
C GLN A 134 0.80 -1.35 15.32
N MET A 135 -0.39 -1.31 15.92
CA MET A 135 -1.41 -0.34 15.55
C MET A 135 -0.96 1.10 15.83
N ASP A 136 -0.26 1.32 16.94
CA ASP A 136 0.25 2.65 17.30
C ASP A 136 1.39 3.08 16.36
N PHE A 137 2.28 2.17 15.99
CA PHE A 137 3.24 2.39 14.91
C PHE A 137 2.53 2.76 13.59
N GLU A 138 1.57 1.95 13.14
CA GLU A 138 0.83 2.17 11.88
C GLU A 138 0.16 3.56 11.88
N LYS A 139 -0.46 3.96 13.01
CA LYS A 139 -1.08 5.29 13.16
C LYS A 139 -0.05 6.42 13.11
N LEU A 140 1.08 6.27 13.80
CA LEU A 140 2.13 7.30 13.80
C LEU A 140 2.73 7.46 12.41
N TYR A 141 2.96 6.35 11.71
CA TYR A 141 3.44 6.34 10.35
C TYR A 141 2.47 7.02 9.39
N ALA A 142 1.18 6.66 9.42
CA ALA A 142 0.15 7.31 8.60
C ALA A 142 0.02 8.82 8.92
N ALA A 143 0.05 9.18 10.21
CA ALA A 143 0.01 10.59 10.62
C ALA A 143 1.21 11.38 10.11
N ALA A 144 2.40 10.77 10.07
CA ALA A 144 3.60 11.41 9.52
C ALA A 144 3.43 11.73 8.03
N ARG A 145 2.89 10.77 7.26
CA ARG A 145 2.62 10.93 5.83
C ARG A 145 1.57 11.96 5.53
N GLN A 146 0.48 11.94 6.31
CA GLN A 146 -0.55 12.95 6.20
C GLN A 146 0.02 14.34 6.42
N ALA A 147 0.80 14.53 7.49
CA ALA A 147 1.48 15.79 7.78
C ALA A 147 2.42 16.21 6.63
N GLU A 148 3.19 15.28 6.07
CA GLU A 148 4.07 15.54 4.93
C GLU A 148 3.27 15.98 3.69
N SER A 149 2.15 15.31 3.41
CA SER A 149 1.31 15.58 2.24
C SER A 149 0.67 16.97 2.24
N VAL A 150 0.47 17.56 3.43
CA VAL A 150 -0.05 18.93 3.61
C VAL A 150 1.05 19.96 3.88
N GLY A 151 2.32 19.58 3.79
CA GLY A 151 3.47 20.46 4.01
C GLY A 151 3.79 20.77 5.48
N ALA A 152 3.18 20.06 6.44
CA ALA A 152 3.44 20.20 7.86
C ALA A 152 4.73 19.42 8.26
N VAL A 153 5.88 19.88 7.75
CA VAL A 153 7.18 19.19 7.85
C VAL A 153 7.58 18.86 9.29
N GLU A 154 7.44 19.80 10.22
CA GLU A 154 7.79 19.57 11.64
C GLU A 154 6.89 18.52 12.31
N THR A 155 5.60 18.52 11.97
CA THR A 155 4.67 17.48 12.45
C THR A 155 5.02 16.13 11.85
N ALA A 156 5.35 16.07 10.55
CA ALA A 156 5.77 14.84 9.90
C ALA A 156 7.02 14.25 10.56
N LEU A 157 8.03 15.08 10.82
CA LEU A 157 9.26 14.67 11.49
C LEU A 157 9.00 14.13 12.89
N SER A 158 8.24 14.87 13.71
CA SER A 158 7.89 14.44 15.07
C SER A 158 7.14 13.10 15.10
N LYS A 159 6.26 12.86 14.11
CA LYS A 159 5.55 11.59 13.98
C LYS A 159 6.45 10.44 13.52
N CYS A 160 7.39 10.69 12.59
CA CYS A 160 8.39 9.70 12.21
C CYS A 160 9.30 9.32 13.38
N GLU A 161 9.77 10.29 14.17
CA GLU A 161 10.61 10.02 15.35
C GLU A 161 9.86 9.21 16.41
N ALA A 162 8.58 9.52 16.63
CA ALA A 162 7.74 8.75 17.54
C ALA A 162 7.54 7.31 17.04
N ALA A 163 7.29 7.11 15.73
CA ALA A 163 7.18 5.79 15.13
C ALA A 163 8.48 4.99 15.25
N LEU A 164 9.64 5.64 15.06
CA LEU A 164 10.94 5.00 15.18
C LEU A 164 11.22 4.56 16.62
N ASN A 165 10.82 5.37 17.61
CA ASN A 165 10.94 5.00 19.01
C ASN A 165 10.09 3.75 19.34
N VAL A 166 8.90 3.60 18.76
CA VAL A 166 8.08 2.39 18.92
C VAL A 166 8.80 1.16 18.34
N LEU A 167 9.42 1.29 17.16
CA LEU A 167 10.23 0.21 16.58
C LEU A 167 11.41 -0.18 17.47
N HIS A 168 12.16 0.79 18.00
CA HIS A 168 13.31 0.50 18.86
C HIS A 168 12.91 -0.15 20.19
N GLN A 169 11.70 0.12 20.69
CA GLN A 169 11.20 -0.45 21.95
C GLN A 169 10.62 -1.85 21.77
N HIS A 170 10.16 -2.19 20.57
CA HIS A 170 9.41 -3.40 20.32
C HIS A 170 9.85 -4.05 19.01
N ASN A 171 10.16 -5.36 19.06
CA ASN A 171 10.35 -6.16 17.85
C ASN A 171 8.98 -6.50 17.23
N LEU A 172 8.37 -5.51 16.59
CA LEU A 172 7.04 -5.57 16.02
C LEU A 172 6.99 -6.41 14.75
N TYR A 173 8.08 -6.46 13.98
CA TYR A 173 8.10 -7.00 12.63
C TYR A 173 8.99 -8.24 12.47
N GLY A 174 9.55 -8.76 13.56
CA GLY A 174 10.38 -9.96 13.56
C GLY A 174 11.59 -9.81 12.64
N ASP A 175 11.75 -10.72 11.70
CA ASP A 175 12.86 -10.72 10.74
C ASP A 175 12.86 -9.49 9.79
N GLN A 176 11.74 -8.76 9.71
CA GLN A 176 11.62 -7.56 8.87
C GLN A 176 11.90 -6.26 9.65
N GLN A 177 12.12 -6.32 10.97
CA GLN A 177 12.26 -5.15 11.84
C GLN A 177 13.30 -4.14 11.30
N GLU A 178 14.50 -4.61 10.98
CA GLU A 178 15.59 -3.76 10.46
C GLU A 178 15.22 -3.08 9.13
N SER A 179 14.48 -3.78 8.25
CA SER A 179 14.01 -3.22 6.98
C SER A 179 12.99 -2.09 7.22
N VAL A 180 12.06 -2.28 8.16
CA VAL A 180 11.05 -1.28 8.52
C VAL A 180 11.70 -0.04 9.15
N GLU A 181 12.67 -0.26 10.04
CA GLU A 181 13.48 0.82 10.63
C GLU A 181 14.23 1.59 9.55
N HIS A 182 14.93 0.89 8.65
CA HIS A 182 15.66 1.52 7.55
C HIS A 182 14.76 2.34 6.62
N ALA A 183 13.56 1.83 6.30
CA ALA A 183 12.57 2.56 5.50
C ALA A 183 12.11 3.85 6.21
N LEU A 184 11.87 3.79 7.53
CA LEU A 184 11.47 4.95 8.31
C LEU A 184 12.60 5.99 8.43
N GLU A 185 13.84 5.55 8.64
CA GLU A 185 15.03 6.41 8.65
C GLU A 185 15.27 7.09 7.29
N ALA A 186 15.10 6.36 6.19
CA ALA A 186 15.17 6.91 4.85
C ALA A 186 14.13 8.02 4.65
N ARG A 187 12.91 7.84 5.19
CA ARG A 187 11.91 8.91 5.16
C ARG A 187 12.28 10.08 6.06
N ILE A 188 12.77 9.87 7.27
CA ILE A 188 13.23 10.95 8.15
C ILE A 188 14.26 11.82 7.41
N ARG A 189 15.24 11.20 6.72
CA ARG A 189 16.20 11.92 5.87
C ARG A 189 15.52 12.72 4.76
N THR A 190 14.53 12.14 4.09
CA THR A 190 13.76 12.82 3.05
C THR A 190 13.00 14.04 3.60
N VAL A 191 12.31 13.91 4.73
CA VAL A 191 11.58 15.00 5.38
C VAL A 191 12.54 16.11 5.84
N LEU A 192 13.69 15.74 6.40
CA LEU A 192 14.73 16.69 6.80
C LEU A 192 15.31 17.48 5.61
N SER A 193 15.52 16.84 4.46
CA SER A 193 16.00 17.55 3.26
C SER A 193 14.98 18.59 2.74
N LYS A 194 13.67 18.32 2.91
CA LYS A 194 12.61 19.28 2.61
C LYS A 194 12.61 20.45 3.59
N ARG A 195 12.89 20.20 4.88
CA ARG A 195 13.01 21.24 5.91
C ARG A 195 14.12 22.24 5.58
N THR A 196 15.26 21.78 5.08
CA THR A 196 16.40 22.64 4.72
C THR A 196 16.23 23.40 3.41
N SER A 197 15.20 23.07 2.62
CA SER A 197 14.93 23.67 1.31
C SER A 197 13.85 24.76 1.36
N LEU A 198 13.30 25.05 2.56
CA LEU A 198 12.34 26.12 2.86
C LEU A 198 13.04 27.30 3.53
#